data_AF-A0A2D5AZE4-F1
#
_entry.id   AF-A0A2D5AZE4-F1
#
_cell.length_a   1.000
_cell.length_b   1.000
_cell.length_c   1.000
_cell.angle_alpha   90.00
_cell.angle_beta   90.00
_cell.angle_gamma   90.00
#
_symmetry.space_group_name_H-M   'P 1'
#
loop_
_entity.id
_entity.type
_entity.pdbx_description
1 polymer ?
#
loop_
_entity_poly.entity_id
_entity_poly.type
_entity_poly.pdbx_seq_one_letter_code
_entity_poly.pdbx_strand_id
1 'polypeptide(L)'
;MPSHGWTPYLALLSAGLIAIPIATAVSGGGDDPLEGLPPANEGAFEGGTSGTDHDAGEEGIPESLLLGGDIPTGGGASPLFGAQPFTQQMLRFEEFGTEPMPDSYPLDNTPFPMPIDSHSCPDENELENFLNQTMSPEPTRLCNDLDPNPWKTRIEEMVGRPLNNTACEGRPPGEEWAHQRWAEFPPEVCYTTVQAGARKNQGMRDSHQMHGYAVGEFAEGGLYHNTVGAPPFEGTSSGIDIRFHPNMPIQDERALWTFDGTLPPKLLMARYGETILFRHYNALPVDPSSNYGFGLHTLTTHEHNGHNPAESDGFMQSFFFPGQYYDYRWPMILAGHDSINTEASDPRAGAPDGDGGIRKIRGDYRETMSTH
;
A
#
# COMPACT_ATOMS: atom_id res chain seq x y z
N MET A 1 -43.46 -8.88 16.20
CA MET A 1 -43.13 -7.79 17.15
C MET A 1 -43.60 -8.21 18.53
N PRO A 2 -42.96 -7.75 19.62
CA PRO A 2 -41.52 -7.63 19.93
C PRO A 2 -41.28 -8.41 21.28
N SER A 3 -40.20 -8.40 22.04
CA SER A 3 -39.12 -7.46 22.31
C SER A 3 -38.08 -8.11 23.24
N HIS A 4 -36.78 -7.84 22.97
CA HIS A 4 -35.70 -7.41 23.90
C HIS A 4 -35.35 -8.30 25.10
N GLY A 5 -34.13 -8.52 25.55
CA GLY A 5 -32.75 -7.99 25.44
C GLY A 5 -31.97 -8.77 26.54
N TRP A 6 -30.66 -8.82 26.72
CA TRP A 6 -29.56 -7.89 26.62
C TRP A 6 -28.25 -8.71 26.67
N THR A 7 -27.18 -8.12 26.17
CA THR A 7 -25.75 -8.46 26.31
C THR A 7 -25.29 -8.68 27.76
N PRO A 8 -24.14 -9.35 27.91
CA PRO A 8 -23.02 -8.63 28.52
C PRO A 8 -21.73 -8.75 27.69
N TYR A 9 -21.06 -7.61 27.51
CA TYR A 9 -19.63 -7.53 27.22
C TYR A 9 -18.85 -7.89 28.50
N LEU A 10 -17.70 -8.55 28.37
CA LEU A 10 -16.62 -8.43 29.34
C LEU A 10 -15.27 -8.52 28.62
N ALA A 11 -14.45 -7.49 28.85
CA ALA A 11 -13.06 -7.41 28.44
C ALA A 11 -12.15 -8.14 29.45
N LEU A 12 -11.00 -8.64 28.97
CA LEU A 12 -9.82 -8.86 29.82
C LEU A 12 -8.53 -8.83 28.98
N LEU A 13 -7.62 -7.95 29.42
CA LEU A 13 -6.19 -7.86 29.11
C LEU A 13 -5.39 -8.85 29.98
N SER A 14 -4.39 -9.53 29.42
CA SER A 14 -3.07 -9.84 30.02
C SER A 14 -2.28 -10.74 29.03
N ALA A 15 -1.13 -10.33 28.49
CA ALA A 15 0.21 -10.27 29.08
C ALA A 15 0.83 -11.66 29.38
N GLY A 16 2.01 -11.91 28.79
CA GLY A 16 2.99 -12.87 29.31
C GLY A 16 3.42 -13.98 28.34
N LEU A 17 4.39 -13.69 27.47
CA LEU A 17 5.30 -14.70 26.91
C LEU A 17 6.04 -15.39 28.06
N ILE A 18 6.01 -16.73 28.10
CA ILE A 18 7.09 -17.52 28.71
C ILE A 18 7.71 -18.33 27.58
N ALA A 19 8.76 -17.76 26.98
CA ALA A 19 9.71 -18.53 26.19
C ALA A 19 10.79 -19.04 27.14
N ILE A 20 10.95 -20.37 27.23
CA ILE A 20 12.09 -21.01 27.86
C ILE A 20 13.29 -20.79 26.92
N PRO A 21 14.36 -20.09 27.33
CA PRO A 21 15.52 -19.88 26.49
C PRO A 21 16.35 -21.17 26.45
N ILE A 22 16.55 -21.72 25.27
CA ILE A 22 17.72 -22.56 25.01
C ILE A 22 18.89 -21.59 24.94
N ALA A 23 19.63 -21.51 26.06
CA ALA A 23 20.87 -20.76 26.14
C ALA A 23 21.94 -21.45 25.29
N THR A 24 22.20 -20.94 24.09
CA THR A 24 23.53 -21.00 23.50
C THR A 24 24.27 -19.75 23.95
N ALA A 25 25.17 -19.92 24.91
CA ALA A 25 26.11 -18.90 25.32
C ALA A 25 27.00 -18.53 24.13
N VAL A 26 26.74 -17.38 23.50
CA VAL A 26 27.76 -16.66 22.73
C VAL A 26 28.53 -15.85 23.77
N SER A 27 29.75 -16.31 24.03
CA SER A 27 30.75 -15.59 24.82
C SER A 27 31.01 -14.22 24.18
N GLY A 28 30.93 -13.17 25.00
CA GLY A 28 31.10 -11.78 24.59
C GLY A 28 32.43 -11.44 23.94
N GLY A 29 32.38 -10.36 23.17
CA GLY A 29 33.50 -9.74 22.48
C GLY A 29 33.17 -9.44 21.03
N GLY A 30 32.26 -8.50 20.79
CA GLY A 30 31.97 -7.96 19.47
C GLY A 30 31.15 -6.70 19.66
N ASP A 31 31.73 -5.56 19.28
CA ASP A 31 31.08 -4.26 19.29
C ASP A 31 29.66 -4.38 18.74
N ASP A 32 28.67 -3.82 19.43
CA ASP A 32 27.33 -3.71 18.87
C ASP A 32 27.49 -2.87 17.58
N PRO A 33 27.19 -3.42 16.40
CA PRO A 33 27.39 -2.71 15.13
C PRO A 33 26.51 -1.46 15.01
N LEU A 34 25.59 -1.26 15.95
CA LEU A 34 24.72 -0.10 16.06
C LEU A 34 25.18 0.89 17.15
N GLU A 35 26.20 0.55 17.94
CA GLU A 35 26.72 1.40 19.01
C GLU A 35 27.42 2.63 18.42
N GLY A 36 26.88 3.81 18.73
CA GLY A 36 27.38 5.09 18.24
C GLY A 36 26.88 5.51 16.85
N LEU A 37 25.99 4.72 16.23
CA LEU A 37 25.24 5.21 15.07
C LEU A 37 24.15 6.20 15.51
N PRO A 38 23.87 7.23 14.70
CA PRO A 38 22.72 8.07 14.92
C PRO A 38 21.43 7.23 14.91
N PRO A 39 20.40 7.58 15.71
CA PRO A 39 19.13 6.87 15.70
C PRO A 39 18.62 6.70 14.26
N ALA A 40 18.11 5.51 13.90
CA ALA A 40 17.65 5.23 12.54
C ALA A 40 16.50 6.14 12.08
N ASN A 41 15.88 6.88 13.00
CA ASN A 41 14.83 7.86 12.80
C ASN A 41 15.34 9.32 12.84
N GLU A 42 16.65 9.57 12.85
CA GLU A 42 17.20 10.93 12.72
C GLU A 42 16.85 11.48 11.31
N GLY A 43 16.09 12.58 11.26
CA GLY A 43 15.47 13.11 10.03
C GLY A 43 14.09 12.53 9.67
N ALA A 44 13.54 11.63 10.49
CA ALA A 44 12.18 11.07 10.33
C ALA A 44 11.08 11.85 11.05
N PHE A 45 11.48 12.86 11.82
CA PHE A 45 10.56 13.76 12.51
C PHE A 45 10.05 14.82 11.54
N GLU A 46 8.91 15.42 11.87
CA GLU A 46 8.24 16.34 10.97
C GLU A 46 9.23 17.40 10.46
N GLY A 47 9.33 17.61 9.15
CA GLY A 47 10.43 18.34 8.52
C GLY A 47 10.74 19.71 9.12
N GLY A 48 12.01 20.13 9.04
CA GLY A 48 12.50 21.43 9.48
C GLY A 48 14.00 21.61 9.24
N THR A 49 14.54 22.76 9.62
CA THR A 49 15.91 23.19 9.27
C THR A 49 17.01 22.59 10.15
N SER A 50 16.68 21.92 11.25
CA SER A 50 17.66 21.45 12.25
C SER A 50 17.91 19.94 12.26
N GLY A 51 17.05 19.12 11.64
CA GLY A 51 17.07 17.66 11.65
C GLY A 51 16.72 17.00 12.99
N THR A 52 16.16 17.76 13.95
CA THR A 52 15.90 17.28 15.33
C THR A 52 14.41 17.10 15.63
N ASP A 53 14.07 16.52 16.79
CA ASP A 53 12.68 16.43 17.29
C ASP A 53 12.03 17.79 17.51
N HIS A 54 12.82 18.87 17.62
CA HIS A 54 12.32 20.25 17.67
C HIS A 54 11.74 20.75 16.34
N ASP A 55 12.09 20.10 15.23
CA ASP A 55 11.53 20.45 13.90
C ASP A 55 10.08 19.98 13.74
N ALA A 56 9.62 19.10 14.65
CA ALA A 56 8.26 18.59 14.71
C ALA A 56 7.15 19.67 14.91
N GLY A 57 7.50 20.95 14.78
CA GLY A 57 6.60 22.10 14.82
C GLY A 57 7.04 23.30 13.96
N GLU A 58 8.06 23.18 13.09
CA GLU A 58 8.47 24.30 12.21
C GLU A 58 7.49 24.51 11.04
N GLU A 59 6.93 23.43 10.46
CA GLU A 59 5.84 23.45 9.47
C GLU A 59 4.47 23.11 10.10
N GLY A 60 4.46 22.77 11.39
CA GLY A 60 3.25 22.46 12.17
C GLY A 60 2.51 23.71 12.65
N ILE A 61 1.30 23.53 13.20
CA ILE A 61 0.60 24.61 13.91
C ILE A 61 1.48 25.02 15.10
N PRO A 62 1.95 26.29 15.21
CA PRO A 62 2.74 26.74 16.34
C PRO A 62 2.12 26.33 17.66
N GLU A 63 2.91 25.91 18.66
CA GLU A 63 2.38 25.42 19.95
C GLU A 63 1.36 26.38 20.58
N SER A 64 1.58 27.70 20.41
CA SER A 64 0.65 28.77 20.83
C SER A 64 -0.76 28.72 20.20
N LEU A 65 -0.94 27.98 19.12
CA LEU A 65 -2.18 27.79 18.38
C LEU A 65 -2.79 26.38 18.60
N LEU A 66 -2.13 25.50 19.37
CA LEU A 66 -2.71 24.24 19.81
C LEU A 66 -3.82 24.50 20.84
N LEU A 67 -4.95 23.84 20.66
CA LEU A 67 -6.14 23.92 21.51
C LEU A 67 -6.02 23.08 22.79
N GLY A 68 -4.92 22.34 22.98
CA GLY A 68 -4.63 21.54 24.18
C GLY A 68 -3.43 20.59 24.00
N GLY A 69 -3.06 19.86 25.05
CA GLY A 69 -2.05 18.79 25.01
C GLY A 69 -2.65 17.39 25.02
N ASP A 70 -3.86 17.24 24.48
CA ASP A 70 -4.62 15.97 24.50
C ASP A 70 -4.51 15.22 23.17
N ILE A 71 -4.82 13.92 23.19
CA ILE A 71 -4.93 13.08 21.98
C ILE A 71 -6.36 13.17 21.43
N PRO A 72 -6.56 13.51 20.14
CA PRO A 72 -5.53 13.82 19.13
C PRO A 72 -4.92 15.21 19.33
N THR A 73 -3.60 15.31 19.06
CA THR A 73 -2.53 16.35 19.26
C THR A 73 -2.86 17.81 19.63
N GLY A 74 -4.07 18.16 20.06
CA GLY A 74 -4.50 19.53 20.29
C GLY A 74 -4.61 20.38 19.01
N GLY A 75 -4.41 19.82 17.82
CA GLY A 75 -4.53 20.54 16.56
C GLY A 75 -5.91 21.17 16.38
N GLY A 76 -5.97 22.34 15.77
CA GLY A 76 -7.23 22.95 15.33
C GLY A 76 -7.96 22.04 14.35
N ALA A 77 -9.30 22.05 14.38
CA ALA A 77 -10.07 21.35 13.36
C ALA A 77 -9.69 21.86 11.96
N SER A 78 -9.52 20.94 11.00
CA SER A 78 -9.23 21.31 9.61
C SER A 78 -10.32 22.27 9.10
N PRO A 79 -9.93 23.38 8.43
CA PRO A 79 -10.90 24.32 7.91
C PRO A 79 -11.80 23.65 6.87
N LEU A 80 -13.11 23.92 6.93
CA LEU A 80 -14.07 23.38 5.98
C LEU A 80 -14.14 24.18 4.67
N PHE A 81 -13.53 25.37 4.62
CA PHE A 81 -13.57 26.28 3.46
C PHE A 81 -15.00 26.58 2.97
N GLY A 82 -15.98 26.57 3.89
CA GLY A 82 -17.40 26.77 3.57
C GLY A 82 -18.11 25.56 2.97
N ALA A 83 -17.46 24.40 2.87
CA ALA A 83 -18.11 23.13 2.55
C ALA A 83 -19.26 22.85 3.54
N GLN A 84 -20.39 22.38 3.00
CA GLN A 84 -21.56 22.01 3.79
C GLN A 84 -21.61 20.49 3.98
N PRO A 85 -22.22 20.00 5.07
CA PRO A 85 -22.37 18.56 5.28
C PRO A 85 -23.12 17.89 4.12
N PHE A 86 -22.56 16.80 3.58
CA PHE A 86 -23.20 15.92 2.59
C PHE A 86 -23.60 16.60 1.26
N THR A 87 -22.89 17.67 0.84
CA THR A 87 -23.17 18.36 -0.43
C THR A 87 -22.31 17.92 -1.61
N GLN A 88 -21.30 17.07 -1.38
CA GLN A 88 -20.44 16.53 -2.43
C GLN A 88 -20.63 15.01 -2.51
N GLN A 89 -20.97 14.53 -3.71
CA GLN A 89 -20.91 13.10 -4.01
C GLN A 89 -19.46 12.68 -4.16
N MET A 90 -19.10 11.56 -3.55
CA MET A 90 -17.79 10.94 -3.69
C MET A 90 -17.98 9.45 -3.91
N LEU A 91 -17.43 8.92 -5.00
CA LEU A 91 -17.23 7.49 -5.13
C LEU A 91 -16.31 7.04 -3.99
N ARG A 92 -16.75 6.06 -3.19
CA ARG A 92 -15.99 5.61 -2.01
C ARG A 92 -14.75 4.83 -2.38
N PHE A 93 -14.85 4.05 -3.46
CA PHE A 93 -13.81 3.17 -3.92
C PHE A 93 -13.79 3.12 -5.43
N GLU A 94 -12.60 3.23 -6.00
CA GLU A 94 -12.31 2.87 -7.37
C GLU A 94 -11.94 1.38 -7.38
N GLU A 95 -12.93 0.56 -7.72
CA GLU A 95 -12.77 -0.88 -7.81
C GLU A 95 -11.91 -1.26 -9.02
N PHE A 96 -10.98 -2.20 -8.85
CA PHE A 96 -10.23 -2.77 -9.97
C PHE A 96 -9.89 -4.25 -9.73
N GLY A 97 -9.81 -5.02 -10.82
CA GLY A 97 -9.39 -6.42 -10.79
C GLY A 97 -7.89 -6.63 -10.98
N THR A 98 -7.47 -7.87 -10.81
CA THR A 98 -6.12 -8.36 -11.17
C THR A 98 -6.03 -8.72 -12.65
N GLU A 99 -4.81 -8.87 -13.14
CA GLU A 99 -4.50 -9.39 -14.47
C GLU A 99 -3.80 -10.76 -14.36
N PRO A 100 -3.89 -11.65 -15.35
CA PRO A 100 -3.05 -12.85 -15.38
C PRO A 100 -1.57 -12.50 -15.32
N MET A 101 -0.76 -13.35 -14.68
CA MET A 101 0.70 -13.22 -14.74
C MET A 101 1.17 -13.18 -16.21
N PRO A 102 2.10 -12.27 -16.58
CA PRO A 102 2.58 -12.19 -17.96
C PRO A 102 3.31 -13.46 -18.42
N ASP A 103 3.07 -13.89 -19.66
CA ASP A 103 3.80 -14.98 -20.30
C ASP A 103 5.25 -14.60 -20.68
N SER A 104 5.55 -13.29 -20.70
CA SER A 104 6.86 -12.74 -21.04
C SER A 104 7.08 -11.38 -20.38
N TYR A 105 8.33 -11.09 -20.02
CA TYR A 105 8.73 -9.88 -19.31
C TYR A 105 9.60 -9.00 -20.22
N PRO A 106 9.09 -7.84 -20.70
CA PRO A 106 9.83 -6.99 -21.63
C PRO A 106 11.08 -6.39 -20.98
N LEU A 107 12.20 -6.40 -21.72
CA LEU A 107 13.48 -5.80 -21.28
C LEU A 107 13.61 -4.32 -21.70
N ASP A 108 12.75 -3.86 -22.60
CA ASP A 108 12.73 -2.52 -23.18
C ASP A 108 11.62 -1.62 -22.61
N ASN A 109 10.99 -2.04 -21.51
CA ASN A 109 10.08 -1.19 -20.75
C ASN A 109 10.78 0.11 -20.35
N THR A 110 10.01 1.19 -20.34
CA THR A 110 10.44 2.44 -19.72
C THR A 110 10.75 2.18 -18.24
N PRO A 111 11.89 2.67 -17.74
CA PRO A 111 12.29 2.48 -16.35
C PRO A 111 11.35 3.22 -15.41
N PHE A 112 11.37 2.85 -14.13
CA PHE A 112 10.57 3.54 -13.11
C PHE A 112 10.90 5.04 -13.10
N PRO A 113 9.93 5.94 -13.38
CA PRO A 113 10.18 7.36 -13.59
C PRO A 113 10.85 8.00 -12.38
N MET A 114 11.91 8.79 -12.62
CA MET A 114 12.70 9.44 -11.57
C MET A 114 12.22 10.88 -11.38
N PRO A 115 12.11 11.40 -10.14
CA PRO A 115 11.71 12.79 -9.92
C PRO A 115 12.77 13.79 -10.39
N ILE A 116 12.32 15.00 -10.71
CA ILE A 116 13.17 16.09 -11.22
C ILE A 116 14.14 16.65 -10.17
N ASP A 117 13.80 16.48 -8.89
CA ASP A 117 14.63 16.81 -7.73
C ASP A 117 14.27 15.88 -6.56
N SER A 118 14.87 16.10 -5.38
CA SER A 118 14.63 15.27 -4.20
C SER A 118 13.32 15.59 -3.48
N HIS A 119 12.67 16.72 -3.77
CA HIS A 119 11.50 17.21 -3.05
C HIS A 119 10.18 16.88 -3.74
N SER A 120 10.24 16.49 -5.01
CA SER A 120 9.07 16.26 -5.86
C SER A 120 8.79 14.77 -6.07
N CYS A 121 7.56 14.44 -6.44
CA CYS A 121 7.23 13.14 -7.02
C CYS A 121 7.61 13.08 -8.53
N PRO A 122 7.62 11.88 -9.15
CA PRO A 122 7.78 11.75 -10.61
C PRO A 122 6.66 12.42 -11.40
N ASP A 123 6.93 12.76 -12.66
CA ASP A 123 5.91 13.34 -13.55
C ASP A 123 4.69 12.44 -13.68
N GLU A 124 3.51 13.07 -13.66
CA GLU A 124 2.26 12.34 -13.62
C GLU A 124 2.04 11.48 -14.89
N ASN A 125 2.39 11.98 -16.07
CA ASN A 125 2.20 11.25 -17.32
C ASN A 125 3.25 10.15 -17.48
N GLU A 126 4.49 10.39 -17.07
CA GLU A 126 5.52 9.35 -17.08
C GLU A 126 5.14 8.18 -16.17
N LEU A 127 4.62 8.46 -14.97
CA LEU A 127 4.21 7.42 -14.03
C LEU A 127 2.97 6.66 -14.53
N GLU A 128 2.04 7.32 -15.23
CA GLU A 128 0.92 6.59 -15.85
C GLU A 128 1.34 5.73 -17.03
N ASN A 129 2.21 6.25 -17.89
CA ASN A 129 2.79 5.44 -18.96
C ASN A 129 3.53 4.24 -18.38
N PHE A 130 4.22 4.41 -17.26
CA PHE A 130 4.93 3.32 -16.58
C PHE A 130 4.00 2.24 -16.04
N LEU A 131 2.93 2.62 -15.33
CA LEU A 131 1.96 1.70 -14.72
C LEU A 131 1.14 0.92 -15.75
N ASN A 132 0.92 1.48 -16.93
CA ASN A 132 0.23 0.82 -18.04
C ASN A 132 1.10 -0.22 -18.78
N GLN A 133 2.37 -0.38 -18.40
CA GLN A 133 3.24 -1.41 -18.99
C GLN A 133 2.98 -2.77 -18.36
N THR A 134 3.26 -3.81 -19.15
CA THR A 134 3.37 -5.17 -18.60
C THR A 134 4.43 -5.20 -17.52
N MET A 135 4.11 -5.84 -16.38
CA MET A 135 5.04 -6.01 -15.26
C MET A 135 6.40 -6.54 -15.73
N SER A 136 7.48 -5.91 -15.26
CA SER A 136 8.87 -6.30 -15.53
C SER A 136 9.78 -5.71 -14.44
N PRO A 137 10.88 -6.36 -14.03
CA PRO A 137 11.36 -7.68 -14.46
C PRO A 137 10.51 -8.83 -13.91
N GLU A 138 10.79 -10.06 -14.37
CA GLU A 138 10.14 -11.28 -13.89
C GLU A 138 10.22 -11.38 -12.35
N PRO A 139 9.07 -11.49 -11.67
CA PRO A 139 9.02 -11.77 -10.24
C PRO A 139 9.60 -13.14 -9.93
N THR A 140 10.52 -13.21 -8.97
CA THR A 140 11.12 -14.49 -8.58
C THR A 140 10.93 -14.78 -7.09
N ARG A 141 11.20 -16.03 -6.72
CA ARG A 141 11.17 -16.46 -5.31
C ARG A 141 12.14 -15.64 -4.45
N LEU A 142 13.32 -15.32 -4.99
CA LEU A 142 14.33 -14.52 -4.30
C LEU A 142 14.15 -13.05 -4.69
N CYS A 143 14.58 -12.16 -3.80
CA CYS A 143 14.63 -10.73 -4.11
C CYS A 143 15.58 -10.47 -5.30
N ASN A 144 15.21 -9.53 -6.17
CA ASN A 144 16.09 -8.92 -7.15
C ASN A 144 16.99 -7.87 -6.50
N ASP A 145 18.09 -8.35 -5.92
CA ASP A 145 19.16 -7.55 -5.33
C ASP A 145 20.33 -7.28 -6.28
N LEU A 146 20.19 -7.70 -7.56
CA LEU A 146 21.21 -7.55 -8.60
C LEU A 146 21.04 -6.25 -9.37
N ASP A 147 19.80 -5.90 -9.75
CA ASP A 147 19.52 -4.69 -10.49
C ASP A 147 19.51 -3.48 -9.55
N PRO A 148 20.16 -2.36 -9.91
CA PRO A 148 20.26 -1.21 -9.04
C PRO A 148 18.95 -0.45 -8.90
N ASN A 149 18.77 0.26 -7.79
CA ASN A 149 17.67 1.22 -7.66
C ASN A 149 17.76 2.25 -8.81
N PRO A 150 16.72 2.40 -9.65
CA PRO A 150 16.74 3.32 -10.78
C PRO A 150 16.95 4.79 -10.35
N TRP A 151 16.65 5.13 -9.10
CA TRP A 151 16.82 6.47 -8.55
C TRP A 151 18.14 6.67 -7.81
N LYS A 152 19.09 5.72 -7.92
CA LYS A 152 20.39 5.77 -7.24
C LYS A 152 21.05 7.15 -7.37
N THR A 153 21.10 7.72 -8.56
CA THR A 153 21.73 9.02 -8.80
C THR A 153 21.05 10.14 -8.03
N ARG A 154 19.70 10.16 -8.00
CA ARG A 154 18.94 11.16 -7.24
C ARG A 154 19.17 11.03 -5.74
N ILE A 155 19.25 9.79 -5.25
CA ILE A 155 19.52 9.51 -3.84
C ILE A 155 20.94 9.97 -3.48
N GLU A 156 21.95 9.63 -4.30
CA GLU A 156 23.35 10.07 -4.12
C GLU A 156 23.50 11.60 -4.09
N GLU A 157 22.77 12.31 -4.96
CA GLU A 157 22.70 13.78 -4.97
C GLU A 157 22.16 14.33 -3.64
N MET A 158 21.06 13.77 -3.14
CA MET A 158 20.46 14.19 -1.87
C MET A 158 21.38 13.90 -0.68
N VAL A 159 21.94 12.69 -0.59
CA VAL A 159 22.80 12.31 0.55
C VAL A 159 24.22 12.85 0.47
N GLY A 160 24.62 13.43 -0.67
CA GLY A 160 25.95 14.01 -0.88
C GLY A 160 27.10 13.00 -0.89
N ARG A 161 26.82 11.71 -1.12
CA ARG A 161 27.82 10.64 -1.14
C ARG A 161 27.42 9.50 -2.09
N PRO A 162 28.40 8.78 -2.66
CA PRO A 162 28.10 7.59 -3.46
C PRO A 162 27.52 6.45 -2.62
N LEU A 163 26.66 5.64 -3.25
CA LEU A 163 26.09 4.41 -2.71
C LEU A 163 26.76 3.20 -3.37
N ASN A 164 27.30 2.32 -2.53
CA ASN A 164 28.03 1.13 -3.00
C ASN A 164 27.10 0.02 -3.49
N ASN A 165 25.98 -0.19 -2.81
CA ASN A 165 24.99 -1.18 -3.19
C ASN A 165 23.58 -0.58 -3.04
N THR A 166 22.77 -0.76 -4.06
CA THR A 166 21.35 -0.36 -4.11
C THR A 166 20.63 -1.44 -4.89
N ALA A 167 19.46 -1.86 -4.45
CA ALA A 167 18.63 -2.83 -5.15
C ALA A 167 17.35 -2.17 -5.67
N CYS A 168 16.84 -2.61 -6.82
CA CYS A 168 15.56 -2.18 -7.34
C CYS A 168 14.38 -2.76 -6.55
N GLU A 169 14.54 -3.96 -5.99
CA GLU A 169 13.59 -4.56 -5.06
C GLU A 169 14.02 -4.28 -3.61
N GLY A 170 13.10 -3.83 -2.76
CA GLY A 170 13.34 -3.46 -1.37
C GLY A 170 13.10 -4.58 -0.37
N ARG A 171 12.67 -5.77 -0.83
CA ARG A 171 12.64 -6.96 0.02
C ARG A 171 14.06 -7.31 0.44
N PRO A 172 14.32 -7.63 1.72
CA PRO A 172 15.68 -7.99 2.10
C PRO A 172 16.13 -9.26 1.34
N PRO A 173 17.41 -9.36 0.95
CA PRO A 173 17.91 -10.50 0.20
C PRO A 173 18.04 -11.75 1.09
N GLY A 174 18.26 -12.90 0.48
CA GLY A 174 18.52 -14.17 1.18
C GLY A 174 17.34 -15.12 1.20
N GLU A 175 17.61 -16.35 1.66
CA GLU A 175 16.61 -17.44 1.73
C GLU A 175 15.56 -17.18 2.83
N GLU A 176 15.97 -16.49 3.89
CA GLU A 176 15.13 -16.12 5.02
C GLU A 176 14.01 -15.12 4.67
N TRP A 177 14.15 -14.41 3.53
CA TRP A 177 13.18 -13.47 2.99
C TRP A 177 12.60 -13.91 1.63
N ALA A 178 13.01 -15.07 1.15
CA ALA A 178 12.49 -15.63 -0.09
C ALA A 178 11.01 -16.00 0.09
N HIS A 179 10.23 -15.91 -1.00
CA HIS A 179 8.83 -16.28 -0.95
C HIS A 179 8.63 -17.72 -0.45
N GLN A 180 7.92 -17.85 0.67
CA GLN A 180 7.68 -19.13 1.31
C GLN A 180 6.66 -19.94 0.53
N ARG A 181 6.91 -21.25 0.37
CA ARG A 181 6.04 -22.17 -0.37
C ARG A 181 5.76 -21.71 -1.81
N TRP A 182 6.72 -21.04 -2.46
CA TRP A 182 6.60 -20.55 -3.83
C TRP A 182 6.13 -21.61 -4.84
N ALA A 183 6.60 -22.86 -4.70
CA ALA A 183 6.18 -23.94 -5.59
C ALA A 183 4.73 -24.42 -5.36
N GLU A 184 4.16 -24.19 -4.17
CA GLU A 184 2.78 -24.56 -3.87
C GLU A 184 1.80 -23.43 -4.22
N PHE A 185 2.21 -22.18 -4.02
CA PHE A 185 1.45 -20.99 -4.39
C PHE A 185 2.29 -20.16 -5.37
N PRO A 186 2.45 -20.62 -6.62
CA PRO A 186 3.01 -19.76 -7.65
C PRO A 186 2.01 -18.62 -7.91
N PRO A 187 2.45 -17.39 -8.18
CA PRO A 187 1.58 -16.34 -8.66
C PRO A 187 0.75 -16.80 -9.88
N GLU A 188 -0.54 -16.55 -9.84
CA GLU A 188 -1.48 -16.84 -10.94
C GLU A 188 -1.92 -15.54 -11.61
N VAL A 189 -2.13 -14.51 -10.79
CA VAL A 189 -2.51 -13.16 -11.22
C VAL A 189 -1.62 -12.13 -10.54
N CYS A 190 -1.58 -10.93 -11.11
CA CYS A 190 -0.83 -9.82 -10.57
C CYS A 190 -1.56 -8.48 -10.71
N TYR A 191 -1.05 -7.50 -9.99
CA TYR A 191 -1.24 -6.10 -10.33
C TYR A 191 -0.05 -5.29 -9.83
N THR A 192 0.17 -4.16 -10.50
CA THR A 192 1.18 -3.17 -10.12
C THR A 192 0.49 -1.92 -9.60
N THR A 193 1.00 -1.36 -8.50
CA THR A 193 0.62 -0.02 -8.03
C THR A 193 1.87 0.76 -7.65
N VAL A 194 1.66 2.04 -7.35
CA VAL A 194 2.67 2.91 -6.80
C VAL A 194 2.11 3.66 -5.60
N GLN A 195 2.86 3.80 -4.52
CA GLN A 195 2.61 4.82 -3.53
C GLN A 195 3.16 6.14 -4.08
N ALA A 196 2.29 7.11 -4.31
CA ALA A 196 2.68 8.40 -4.86
C ALA A 196 2.05 9.55 -4.10
N GLY A 197 2.63 10.74 -4.27
CA GLY A 197 2.03 11.99 -3.87
C GLY A 197 0.71 12.26 -4.56
N ALA A 198 -0.14 13.04 -3.91
CA ALA A 198 -1.40 13.54 -4.43
C ALA A 198 -1.26 14.09 -5.87
N ARG A 199 -1.94 13.45 -6.82
CA ARG A 199 -1.96 13.80 -8.25
C ARG A 199 -3.34 13.61 -8.85
N LYS A 200 -3.53 14.14 -10.06
CA LYS A 200 -4.77 13.95 -10.81
C LYS A 200 -4.90 12.50 -11.25
N ASN A 201 -6.09 11.94 -11.10
CA ASN A 201 -6.42 10.62 -11.66
C ASN A 201 -6.52 10.73 -13.17
N GLN A 202 -5.73 9.94 -13.92
CA GLN A 202 -5.80 9.93 -15.39
C GLN A 202 -6.75 8.86 -15.93
N GLY A 203 -7.38 8.08 -15.05
CA GLY A 203 -8.36 7.05 -15.39
C GLY A 203 -7.74 5.72 -15.79
N MET A 204 -6.48 5.46 -15.46
CA MET A 204 -5.82 4.20 -15.82
C MET A 204 -6.58 2.98 -15.32
N ARG A 205 -7.16 3.05 -14.12
CA ARG A 205 -7.97 1.95 -13.57
C ARG A 205 -9.35 1.81 -14.22
N ASP A 206 -9.83 2.76 -15.03
CA ASP A 206 -11.16 2.67 -15.66
C ASP A 206 -11.32 1.39 -16.51
N SER A 207 -10.25 0.97 -17.20
CA SER A 207 -10.26 -0.28 -17.99
C SER A 207 -10.11 -1.55 -17.16
N HIS A 208 -9.75 -1.43 -15.87
CA HIS A 208 -9.53 -2.56 -14.95
C HIS A 208 -10.71 -2.77 -14.00
N GLN A 209 -11.71 -1.89 -14.00
CA GLN A 209 -12.88 -2.03 -13.13
C GLN A 209 -13.75 -3.19 -13.62
N MET A 210 -14.02 -4.16 -12.75
CA MET A 210 -14.77 -5.36 -13.11
C MET A 210 -16.25 -5.09 -13.36
N HIS A 211 -16.81 -4.04 -12.76
CA HIS A 211 -18.20 -3.66 -13.01
C HIS A 211 -18.43 -3.06 -14.41
N GLY A 212 -17.42 -2.36 -14.96
CA GLY A 212 -17.52 -1.54 -16.16
C GLY A 212 -18.56 -0.40 -16.07
N TYR A 213 -18.53 0.54 -17.00
CA TYR A 213 -19.49 1.67 -17.03
C TYR A 213 -20.65 1.49 -18.04
N ALA A 214 -20.87 0.27 -18.50
CA ALA A 214 -21.90 -0.04 -19.50
C ALA A 214 -23.16 -0.68 -18.92
N VAL A 215 -23.11 -1.22 -17.70
CA VAL A 215 -24.20 -2.01 -17.10
C VAL A 215 -24.42 -1.69 -15.62
N GLY A 216 -25.64 -1.96 -15.12
CA GLY A 216 -25.97 -1.86 -13.69
C GLY A 216 -25.94 -0.44 -13.14
N GLU A 217 -25.51 -0.30 -11.88
CA GLU A 217 -25.47 0.99 -11.17
C GLU A 217 -24.40 1.95 -11.71
N PHE A 218 -23.51 1.47 -12.57
CA PHE A 218 -22.42 2.24 -13.19
C PHE A 218 -22.73 2.64 -14.65
N ALA A 219 -23.82 2.13 -15.24
CA ALA A 219 -24.29 2.53 -16.58
C ALA A 219 -24.95 3.90 -16.59
N GLU A 220 -25.15 4.48 -17.78
CA GLU A 220 -25.91 5.73 -17.94
C GLU A 220 -27.26 5.68 -17.19
N GLY A 221 -27.49 6.67 -16.32
CA GLY A 221 -28.67 6.75 -15.46
C GLY A 221 -28.58 5.96 -14.14
N GLY A 222 -27.50 5.20 -13.93
CA GLY A 222 -27.19 4.51 -12.69
C GLY A 222 -26.67 5.44 -11.58
N LEU A 223 -26.76 4.99 -10.33
CA LEU A 223 -26.39 5.78 -9.14
C LEU A 223 -24.90 6.18 -9.11
N TYR A 224 -24.03 5.30 -9.62
CA TYR A 224 -22.57 5.45 -9.59
C TYR A 224 -21.97 5.78 -10.95
N HIS A 225 -22.81 6.07 -11.95
CA HIS A 225 -22.33 6.43 -13.27
C HIS A 225 -21.48 7.69 -13.25
N ASN A 226 -21.87 8.70 -12.47
CA ASN A 226 -21.06 9.89 -12.29
C ASN A 226 -20.25 9.79 -10.98
N THR A 227 -18.92 9.72 -11.10
CA THR A 227 -18.03 9.40 -9.96
C THR A 227 -17.94 10.52 -8.92
N VAL A 228 -18.29 11.77 -9.27
CA VAL A 228 -18.29 12.93 -8.34
C VAL A 228 -19.63 13.70 -8.30
N GLY A 229 -20.67 13.20 -8.97
CA GLY A 229 -21.98 13.84 -9.06
C GLY A 229 -22.05 15.10 -9.93
N ALA A 230 -21.06 15.33 -10.81
CA ALA A 230 -21.06 16.45 -11.76
C ALA A 230 -20.29 16.11 -13.05
N PRO A 231 -20.62 16.70 -14.21
CA PRO A 231 -19.82 16.52 -15.43
C PRO A 231 -18.37 17.04 -15.27
N PRO A 232 -17.39 16.51 -16.02
CA PRO A 232 -17.49 15.50 -17.09
C PRO A 232 -17.18 14.06 -16.62
N PHE A 233 -17.49 13.72 -15.37
CA PHE A 233 -17.06 12.47 -14.72
C PHE A 233 -18.05 11.30 -14.89
N GLU A 234 -18.77 11.29 -16.01
CA GLU A 234 -19.66 10.20 -16.41
C GLU A 234 -18.84 9.00 -16.92
N GLY A 235 -18.93 7.88 -16.22
CA GLY A 235 -18.33 6.63 -16.64
C GLY A 235 -16.80 6.61 -16.57
N THR A 236 -16.20 7.42 -15.69
CA THR A 236 -14.74 7.56 -15.61
C THR A 236 -14.31 8.16 -14.27
N SER A 237 -13.13 7.77 -13.80
CA SER A 237 -12.38 8.47 -12.75
C SER A 237 -11.35 9.46 -13.29
N SER A 238 -11.14 9.48 -14.61
CA SER A 238 -10.20 10.38 -15.28
C SER A 238 -10.54 11.84 -15.05
N GLY A 239 -9.52 12.64 -14.77
CA GLY A 239 -9.61 14.06 -14.50
C GLY A 239 -9.93 14.44 -13.06
N ILE A 240 -10.18 13.47 -12.16
CA ILE A 240 -10.49 13.77 -10.76
C ILE A 240 -9.24 14.30 -10.07
N ASP A 241 -9.31 15.55 -9.59
CA ASP A 241 -8.33 16.13 -8.69
C ASP A 241 -8.52 15.57 -7.28
N ILE A 242 -7.41 15.42 -6.54
CA ILE A 242 -7.41 14.96 -5.15
C ILE A 242 -7.85 16.09 -4.20
N ARG A 243 -9.17 16.24 -4.05
CA ARG A 243 -9.83 17.11 -3.07
C ARG A 243 -11.13 16.48 -2.57
N PHE A 244 -11.47 16.70 -1.31
CA PHE A 244 -12.68 16.13 -0.71
C PHE A 244 -13.96 16.91 -1.05
N HIS A 245 -13.85 18.19 -1.40
CA HIS A 245 -14.98 19.03 -1.76
C HIS A 245 -14.51 20.15 -2.73
N PRO A 246 -15.33 20.63 -3.67
CA PRO A 246 -14.95 21.69 -4.61
C PRO A 246 -14.52 23.02 -3.96
N ASN A 247 -15.05 23.29 -2.76
CA ASN A 247 -14.65 24.44 -1.94
C ASN A 247 -13.35 24.22 -1.15
N MET A 248 -12.87 22.99 -1.03
CA MET A 248 -11.61 22.67 -0.37
C MET A 248 -10.44 22.74 -1.38
N PRO A 249 -9.22 23.05 -0.93
CA PRO A 249 -8.03 23.00 -1.77
C PRO A 249 -7.78 21.61 -2.35
N ILE A 250 -7.21 21.59 -3.55
CA ILE A 250 -6.52 20.40 -4.08
C ILE A 250 -5.35 20.09 -3.13
N GLN A 251 -5.17 18.83 -2.77
CA GLN A 251 -4.07 18.43 -1.89
C GLN A 251 -2.74 18.57 -2.64
N ASP A 252 -1.74 19.11 -1.93
CA ASP A 252 -0.35 19.12 -2.39
C ASP A 252 0.19 17.69 -2.37
N GLU A 253 1.05 17.35 -3.34
CA GLU A 253 1.60 16.00 -3.47
C GLU A 253 2.36 15.53 -2.22
N ARG A 254 2.91 16.47 -1.45
CA ARG A 254 3.62 16.22 -0.20
C ARG A 254 2.68 16.08 1.00
N ALA A 255 1.39 16.39 0.88
CA ALA A 255 0.45 16.42 2.00
C ALA A 255 -0.42 15.17 2.12
N LEU A 256 -0.54 14.39 1.05
CA LEU A 256 -1.35 13.19 1.02
C LEU A 256 -0.74 12.17 0.08
N TRP A 257 -0.45 10.98 0.60
CA TRP A 257 0.09 9.87 -0.16
C TRP A 257 -0.92 8.74 -0.21
N THR A 258 -1.20 8.23 -1.41
CA THR A 258 -2.17 7.14 -1.63
C THR A 258 -1.67 6.15 -2.67
N PHE A 259 -2.33 4.99 -2.77
CA PHE A 259 -2.16 4.08 -3.91
C PHE A 259 -2.52 4.77 -5.22
N ASP A 260 -1.63 4.66 -6.20
CA ASP A 260 -1.57 5.40 -7.47
C ASP A 260 -1.50 6.94 -7.30
N GLY A 261 -1.39 7.47 -6.08
CA GLY A 261 -1.41 8.92 -5.78
C GLY A 261 -2.76 9.60 -6.06
N THR A 262 -3.84 8.85 -6.25
CA THR A 262 -5.10 9.36 -6.78
C THR A 262 -6.30 9.01 -5.91
N LEU A 263 -7.38 9.78 -6.08
CA LEU A 263 -8.71 9.41 -5.61
C LEU A 263 -9.62 9.05 -6.79
N PRO A 264 -10.65 8.20 -6.59
CA PRO A 264 -11.05 7.56 -5.33
C PRO A 264 -10.04 6.53 -4.78
N PRO A 265 -10.13 6.18 -3.47
CA PRO A 265 -9.30 5.13 -2.88
C PRO A 265 -9.48 3.81 -3.64
N LYS A 266 -8.40 3.07 -3.85
CA LYS A 266 -8.41 1.84 -4.64
C LYS A 266 -9.02 0.68 -3.85
N LEU A 267 -9.88 -0.10 -4.49
CA LEU A 267 -10.43 -1.35 -3.96
C LEU A 267 -10.07 -2.49 -4.91
N LEU A 268 -9.14 -3.34 -4.49
CA LEU A 268 -8.77 -4.53 -5.24
C LEU A 268 -9.86 -5.59 -5.12
N MET A 269 -10.29 -6.15 -6.25
CA MET A 269 -11.10 -7.36 -6.31
C MET A 269 -10.20 -8.59 -6.35
N ALA A 270 -10.17 -9.33 -5.24
CA ALA A 270 -9.37 -10.54 -5.08
C ALA A 270 -10.27 -11.77 -4.85
N ARG A 271 -9.77 -12.96 -5.20
CA ARG A 271 -10.49 -14.22 -4.98
C ARG A 271 -9.65 -15.18 -4.14
N TYR A 272 -10.30 -15.87 -3.21
CA TYR A 272 -9.67 -16.96 -2.50
C TYR A 272 -9.21 -18.08 -3.44
N GLY A 273 -8.02 -18.61 -3.17
CA GLY A 273 -7.34 -19.68 -3.90
C GLY A 273 -6.79 -19.26 -5.25
N GLU A 274 -6.70 -17.97 -5.54
CA GLU A 274 -6.01 -17.41 -6.71
C GLU A 274 -4.83 -16.60 -6.18
N THR A 275 -3.61 -17.11 -6.34
CA THR A 275 -2.42 -16.48 -5.75
C THR A 275 -2.12 -15.16 -6.46
N ILE A 276 -2.04 -14.07 -5.70
CA ILE A 276 -1.78 -12.73 -6.22
C ILE A 276 -0.31 -12.37 -6.00
N LEU A 277 0.34 -11.88 -7.05
CA LEU A 277 1.55 -11.09 -6.92
C LEU A 277 1.21 -9.60 -6.98
N PHE A 278 1.46 -8.92 -5.87
CA PHE A 278 1.32 -7.50 -5.74
C PHE A 278 2.69 -6.82 -5.81
N ARG A 279 2.95 -6.08 -6.89
CA ARG A 279 4.16 -5.25 -7.02
C ARG A 279 3.86 -3.82 -6.61
N HIS A 280 4.52 -3.36 -5.55
CA HIS A 280 4.32 -2.02 -4.99
C HIS A 280 5.56 -1.15 -5.20
N TYR A 281 5.46 -0.12 -6.04
CA TYR A 281 6.52 0.88 -6.23
C TYR A 281 6.43 2.03 -5.23
N ASN A 282 7.57 2.59 -4.83
CA ASN A 282 7.65 3.78 -3.99
C ASN A 282 8.05 5.00 -4.84
N ALA A 283 7.07 5.84 -5.21
CA ALA A 283 7.29 7.10 -5.93
C ALA A 283 7.24 8.34 -5.02
N LEU A 284 7.46 8.17 -3.71
CA LEU A 284 7.50 9.28 -2.78
C LEU A 284 8.79 10.11 -2.95
N PRO A 285 8.82 11.38 -2.53
CA PRO A 285 10.01 12.22 -2.63
C PRO A 285 11.24 11.57 -1.97
N VAL A 286 12.41 11.79 -2.57
CA VAL A 286 13.68 11.25 -2.07
C VAL A 286 14.11 11.90 -0.77
N ASP A 287 13.75 13.16 -0.53
CA ASP A 287 14.01 13.85 0.74
C ASP A 287 12.90 13.51 1.75
N PRO A 288 13.23 12.88 2.90
CA PRO A 288 12.23 12.49 3.91
C PRO A 288 11.47 13.68 4.53
N SER A 289 12.02 14.90 4.46
CA SER A 289 11.34 16.11 4.94
C SER A 289 10.23 16.62 4.01
N SER A 290 10.13 16.06 2.80
CA SER A 290 9.19 16.53 1.77
C SER A 290 7.80 15.90 1.94
N ASN A 291 7.23 16.05 3.13
CA ASN A 291 5.96 15.43 3.50
C ASN A 291 5.10 16.24 4.47
N TYR A 292 5.37 17.54 4.64
CA TYR A 292 4.72 18.39 5.65
C TYR A 292 4.69 17.82 7.07
N GLY A 293 5.52 16.81 7.34
CA GLY A 293 5.69 16.26 8.66
C GLY A 293 5.12 14.89 8.99
N PHE A 294 4.17 14.36 8.23
CA PHE A 294 3.31 13.27 8.75
C PHE A 294 3.89 11.85 8.70
N GLY A 295 5.21 11.67 8.51
CA GLY A 295 5.85 10.36 8.60
C GLY A 295 7.19 10.24 7.88
N LEU A 296 7.46 9.05 7.34
CA LEU A 296 8.63 8.77 6.50
C LEU A 296 8.19 8.28 5.12
N HIS A 297 9.01 8.57 4.12
CA HIS A 297 8.85 8.07 2.74
C HIS A 297 9.22 6.58 2.55
N THR A 298 9.33 5.79 3.62
CA THR A 298 9.59 4.34 3.56
C THR A 298 8.31 3.55 3.79
N LEU A 299 8.17 2.43 3.10
CA LEU A 299 6.88 1.74 2.99
C LEU A 299 6.99 0.29 3.40
N THR A 300 5.93 -0.22 4.03
CA THR A 300 5.61 -1.64 4.10
C THR A 300 4.11 -1.78 3.92
N THR A 301 3.65 -2.78 3.18
CA THR A 301 2.21 -2.98 2.92
C THR A 301 1.73 -4.25 3.60
N HIS A 302 0.75 -4.08 4.48
CA HIS A 302 0.06 -5.17 5.16
C HIS A 302 -1.30 -5.37 4.52
N GLU A 303 -1.51 -6.53 3.90
CA GLU A 303 -2.83 -6.97 3.48
C GLU A 303 -3.55 -7.54 4.69
N HIS A 304 -4.38 -6.69 5.28
CA HIS A 304 -4.94 -6.93 6.60
C HIS A 304 -5.82 -8.17 6.60
N ASN A 305 -5.73 -8.98 7.64
CA ASN A 305 -6.52 -10.21 7.80
C ASN A 305 -6.18 -11.33 6.80
N GLY A 306 -5.24 -11.11 5.88
CA GLY A 306 -4.69 -12.14 5.03
C GLY A 306 -3.89 -13.20 5.80
N HIS A 307 -3.87 -14.41 5.27
CA HIS A 307 -2.99 -15.48 5.74
C HIS A 307 -1.70 -15.50 4.94
N ASN A 308 -0.91 -14.44 5.14
CA ASN A 308 0.31 -14.19 4.38
C ASN A 308 1.54 -14.79 5.07
N PRO A 309 2.55 -15.22 4.29
CA PRO A 309 3.84 -15.58 4.85
C PRO A 309 4.56 -14.32 5.35
N ALA A 310 5.49 -14.47 6.30
CA ALA A 310 6.08 -13.34 7.03
C ALA A 310 6.76 -12.29 6.12
N GLU A 311 7.38 -12.72 5.01
CA GLU A 311 8.02 -11.83 4.03
C GLU A 311 7.03 -11.05 3.16
N SER A 312 5.74 -11.42 3.15
CA SER A 312 4.71 -10.72 2.37
C SER A 312 3.57 -10.16 3.23
N ASP A 313 3.68 -10.27 4.56
CA ASP A 313 2.66 -9.82 5.50
C ASP A 313 2.74 -8.32 5.81
N GLY A 314 3.82 -7.62 5.42
CA GLY A 314 3.99 -6.21 5.75
C GLY A 314 4.67 -5.99 7.10
N PHE A 315 5.67 -6.80 7.42
CA PHE A 315 6.48 -6.63 8.63
C PHE A 315 7.12 -5.25 8.68
N MET A 316 6.99 -4.58 9.84
CA MET A 316 7.38 -3.17 10.01
C MET A 316 8.88 -2.90 9.85
N GLN A 317 9.76 -3.89 9.96
CA GLN A 317 11.19 -3.71 9.71
C GLN A 317 11.64 -4.18 8.32
N SER A 318 10.72 -4.63 7.47
CA SER A 318 10.98 -4.92 6.06
C SER A 318 10.36 -3.83 5.19
N PHE A 319 10.85 -2.60 5.38
CA PHE A 319 10.42 -1.44 4.60
C PHE A 319 11.31 -1.19 3.38
N PHE A 320 10.76 -0.53 2.36
CA PHE A 320 11.48 -0.18 1.14
C PHE A 320 11.47 1.33 0.88
N PHE A 321 12.53 1.80 0.20
CA PHE A 321 12.85 3.21 -0.01
C PHE A 321 12.32 3.76 -1.34
N PRO A 322 12.28 5.08 -1.51
CA PRO A 322 11.98 5.70 -2.81
C PRO A 322 12.81 5.13 -3.95
N GLY A 323 12.17 4.93 -5.10
CA GLY A 323 12.79 4.32 -6.28
C GLY A 323 12.80 2.79 -6.28
N GLN A 324 12.47 2.13 -5.17
CA GLN A 324 12.34 0.68 -5.10
C GLN A 324 10.91 0.21 -5.36
N TYR A 325 10.77 -1.06 -5.74
CA TYR A 325 9.52 -1.80 -5.59
C TYR A 325 9.65 -2.89 -4.52
N TYR A 326 8.52 -3.46 -4.12
CA TYR A 326 8.46 -4.67 -3.30
C TYR A 326 7.44 -5.63 -3.93
N ASP A 327 7.83 -6.89 -4.11
CA ASP A 327 6.93 -7.95 -4.52
C ASP A 327 6.35 -8.66 -3.31
N TYR A 328 5.06 -8.47 -3.08
CA TYR A 328 4.29 -9.19 -2.09
C TYR A 328 3.58 -10.35 -2.79
N ARG A 329 3.71 -11.58 -2.25
CA ARG A 329 2.97 -12.73 -2.76
C ARG A 329 1.89 -13.17 -1.77
N TRP A 330 0.65 -12.89 -2.10
CA TRP A 330 -0.52 -13.25 -1.30
C TRP A 330 -1.13 -14.56 -1.80
N PRO A 331 -1.05 -15.67 -1.05
CA PRO A 331 -1.64 -16.96 -1.44
C PRO A 331 -3.16 -16.94 -1.62
N MET A 332 -3.83 -15.97 -1.01
CA MET A 332 -5.28 -15.92 -0.92
C MET A 332 -5.89 -17.22 -0.38
N ILE A 333 -5.30 -17.83 0.65
CA ILE A 333 -5.80 -19.08 1.24
C ILE A 333 -6.77 -18.82 2.40
N LEU A 334 -7.66 -19.78 2.68
CA LEU A 334 -8.43 -19.79 3.92
C LEU A 334 -7.56 -20.30 5.09
N ALA A 335 -7.83 -19.81 6.31
CA ALA A 335 -7.22 -20.38 7.51
C ALA A 335 -7.51 -21.89 7.62
N GLY A 336 -6.58 -22.61 8.23
CA GLY A 336 -6.67 -24.06 8.33
C GLY A 336 -6.40 -24.81 7.01
N HIS A 337 -5.81 -24.16 5.99
CA HIS A 337 -5.42 -24.79 4.71
C HIS A 337 -4.77 -26.18 4.88
N ASP A 338 -3.89 -26.34 5.87
CA ASP A 338 -3.15 -27.59 6.14
C ASP A 338 -3.78 -28.51 7.19
N SER A 339 -4.93 -28.15 7.78
CA SER A 339 -5.53 -28.90 8.89
C SER A 339 -7.04 -29.15 8.77
N ILE A 340 -7.76 -28.35 7.98
CA ILE A 340 -9.21 -28.39 7.80
C ILE A 340 -9.50 -28.44 6.31
N ASN A 341 -10.42 -29.35 5.91
CA ASN A 341 -10.84 -29.49 4.51
C ASN A 341 -9.64 -29.63 3.54
N THR A 342 -8.64 -30.43 3.90
CA THR A 342 -7.38 -30.59 3.14
C THR A 342 -7.57 -31.16 1.74
N GLU A 343 -8.70 -31.84 1.50
CA GLU A 343 -9.08 -32.39 0.19
C GLU A 343 -9.97 -31.44 -0.65
N ALA A 344 -10.17 -30.19 -0.21
CA ALA A 344 -11.04 -29.20 -0.87
C ALA A 344 -12.44 -29.75 -1.24
N SER A 345 -13.05 -30.53 -0.33
CA SER A 345 -14.29 -31.27 -0.60
C SER A 345 -15.55 -30.54 -0.13
N ASP A 346 -15.45 -29.70 0.90
CA ASP A 346 -16.57 -28.92 1.45
C ASP A 346 -17.05 -27.88 0.42
N PRO A 347 -18.30 -27.95 -0.07
CA PRO A 347 -18.81 -27.03 -1.08
C PRO A 347 -18.96 -25.58 -0.59
N ARG A 348 -18.81 -25.32 0.71
CA ARG A 348 -18.87 -23.97 1.27
C ARG A 348 -17.52 -23.25 1.24
N ALA A 349 -16.41 -23.99 1.13
CA ALA A 349 -15.07 -23.43 1.00
C ALA A 349 -14.74 -23.30 -0.50
N GLY A 350 -14.84 -22.10 -1.05
CA GLY A 350 -14.56 -21.85 -2.45
C GLY A 350 -14.71 -20.39 -2.86
N ALA A 351 -14.40 -20.14 -4.13
CA ALA A 351 -14.58 -18.86 -4.79
C ALA A 351 -15.36 -19.05 -6.10
N PRO A 352 -16.01 -18.02 -6.65
CA PRO A 352 -16.59 -18.08 -7.99
C PRO A 352 -15.56 -18.54 -9.02
N ASP A 353 -15.93 -19.47 -9.90
CA ASP A 353 -15.04 -20.00 -10.95
C ASP A 353 -15.05 -19.17 -12.25
N GLY A 354 -15.89 -18.14 -12.34
CA GLY A 354 -16.07 -17.32 -13.54
C GLY A 354 -17.09 -17.87 -14.55
N ASP A 355 -17.53 -19.12 -14.39
CA ASP A 355 -18.47 -19.82 -15.28
C ASP A 355 -19.83 -20.08 -14.61
N GLY A 356 -20.12 -19.33 -13.54
CA GLY A 356 -21.36 -19.44 -12.76
C GLY A 356 -21.35 -20.56 -11.71
N GLY A 357 -20.20 -21.19 -11.47
CA GLY A 357 -19.99 -22.21 -10.45
C GLY A 357 -19.06 -21.77 -9.32
N ILE A 358 -18.54 -22.75 -8.58
CA ILE A 358 -17.66 -22.56 -7.42
C ILE A 358 -16.43 -23.44 -7.60
N ARG A 359 -15.26 -22.81 -7.62
CA ARG A 359 -13.98 -23.50 -7.46
C ARG A 359 -13.76 -23.77 -5.97
N LYS A 360 -13.79 -25.04 -5.58
CA LYS A 360 -13.56 -25.44 -4.19
C LYS A 360 -12.09 -25.28 -3.82
N ILE A 361 -11.84 -24.87 -2.59
CA ILE A 361 -10.50 -24.64 -2.04
C ILE A 361 -10.35 -25.33 -0.68
N ARG A 362 -9.10 -25.47 -0.23
CA ARG A 362 -8.76 -26.00 1.09
C ARG A 362 -8.98 -24.94 2.19
N GLY A 363 -9.08 -25.38 3.44
CA GLY A 363 -9.25 -24.52 4.62
C GLY A 363 -10.69 -24.42 5.13
N ASP A 364 -10.86 -23.73 6.26
CA ASP A 364 -12.13 -23.56 6.95
C ASP A 364 -12.99 -22.48 6.28
N TYR A 365 -14.15 -22.87 5.74
CA TYR A 365 -15.11 -21.95 5.12
C TYR A 365 -15.64 -20.85 6.07
N ARG A 366 -15.49 -21.03 7.39
CA ARG A 366 -15.89 -20.02 8.38
C ARG A 366 -14.97 -18.81 8.40
N GLU A 367 -13.77 -18.95 7.86
CA GLU A 367 -12.74 -17.91 7.74
C GLU A 367 -12.84 -17.17 6.40
N THR A 368 -13.88 -17.43 5.60
CA THR A 368 -14.10 -16.68 4.36
C THR A 368 -14.52 -15.24 4.67
N MET A 369 -13.67 -14.28 4.29
CA MET A 369 -13.99 -12.84 4.31
C MET A 369 -14.63 -12.37 2.99
N SER A 370 -15.38 -11.26 3.07
CA SER A 370 -15.90 -10.55 1.89
C SER A 370 -15.12 -9.27 1.56
N THR A 371 -14.90 -8.41 2.57
CA THR A 371 -14.19 -7.14 2.44
C THR A 371 -13.49 -6.90 3.76
N HIS A 372 -12.22 -6.52 3.71
CA HIS A 372 -11.37 -6.29 4.88
C HIS A 372 -10.35 -5.21 4.61
#